data_AF-A0A940NNW7-F1
#
_entry.id   AF-A0A940NNW7-F1
#
_cell.length_a   1.000
_cell.length_b   1.000
_cell.length_c   1.000
_cell.angle_alpha   90.00
_cell.angle_beta   90.00
_cell.angle_gamma   90.00
#
_symmetry.space_group_name_H-M   'P 1'
#
loop_
_entity.id
_entity.type
_entity.pdbx_description
1 polymer ?
#
loop_
_entity_poly.entity_id
_entity_poly.type
_entity_poly.pdbx_seq_one_letter_code
_entity_poly.pdbx_strand_id
1 'polypeptide(L)'
;MSQPVLSAYQCINPHHGGYYPLDAVGSVLHSVCAARSCTWKEAFAALLKASGALGMMPQYKQTIRYMLEDQGFYLQAGSGKRRSIESILAECSEQFHDGEAVILKTSGSAWHSCYVPLVPAGADGGYVLQYPEDLREQTAAEIWIAWKDGQDHSIRPHRKPAKKQAPQGNQPADHPVQANEALVVCNENPGNHLIGDCAVRAVAGVLEISWEEAVCMLAEALDYTDTVVNSNESIEALLKKEGFQEFEAIRRNGKMLTGKEFCDHIHDMFQAGTRIFAYVGNDHAAAILVFDDDYKIVDTWDSTDRYITKYWAKYPERPQRRPRNEEQQSQLTELSVGTRLRHKVFGAGEITAMDSSFAAVRFKDGTEKRFAVSWILANCKPI
;
A
#
# COMPACT_ATOMS: atom_id res chain seq x y z
N MET A 1 7.63 -33.27 26.79
CA MET A 1 8.06 -32.17 25.89
C MET A 1 7.45 -30.90 26.45
N SER A 2 8.28 -30.08 27.11
CA SER A 2 7.89 -28.84 27.76
C SER A 2 7.54 -27.78 26.71
N GLN A 3 6.36 -27.18 26.81
CA GLN A 3 5.99 -26.01 26.01
C GLN A 3 6.94 -24.85 26.32
N PRO A 4 7.33 -24.03 25.32
CA PRO A 4 8.19 -22.89 25.57
C PRO A 4 7.41 -21.85 26.39
N VAL A 5 8.07 -21.37 27.45
CA VAL A 5 7.67 -20.17 28.20
C VAL A 5 7.50 -19.04 27.19
N LEU A 6 6.31 -18.44 27.12
CA LEU A 6 6.02 -17.25 26.31
C LEU A 6 6.93 -16.12 26.81
N SER A 7 8.11 -15.99 26.21
CA SER A 7 9.03 -14.93 26.55
C SER A 7 8.41 -13.59 26.18
N ALA A 8 8.60 -12.58 27.04
CA ALA A 8 8.10 -11.22 26.84
C ALA A 8 8.42 -10.70 25.43
N TYR A 9 7.58 -9.82 24.90
CA TYR A 9 7.72 -9.14 23.59
C TYR A 9 9.17 -8.88 23.14
N GLN A 10 10.01 -8.38 24.06
CA GLN A 10 11.41 -8.04 23.84
C GLN A 10 12.33 -9.22 23.49
N CYS A 11 11.95 -10.45 23.82
CA CYS A 11 12.76 -11.65 23.59
C CYS A 11 12.48 -12.33 22.24
N ILE A 12 11.29 -12.12 21.64
CA ILE A 12 10.88 -12.80 20.40
C ILE A 12 10.89 -11.85 19.20
N ASN A 13 10.51 -10.58 19.39
CA ASN A 13 10.37 -9.63 18.28
C ASN A 13 10.93 -8.25 18.70
N PRO A 14 12.23 -7.99 18.52
CA PRO A 14 12.80 -6.68 18.78
C PRO A 14 12.23 -5.67 17.79
N HIS A 15 11.43 -4.72 18.29
CA HIS A 15 11.03 -3.56 17.49
C HIS A 15 12.24 -2.65 17.27
N HIS A 16 12.48 -2.23 16.03
CA HIS A 16 13.66 -1.44 15.68
C HIS A 16 13.61 0.01 16.20
N GLY A 17 12.42 0.50 16.57
CA GLY A 17 12.25 1.74 17.32
C GLY A 17 12.15 1.44 18.81
N GLY A 18 13.04 2.03 19.62
CA GLY A 18 12.98 1.95 21.10
C GLY A 18 11.65 2.43 21.69
N TYR A 19 11.53 2.33 23.02
CA TYR A 19 10.39 2.65 23.91
C TYR A 19 9.40 3.79 23.50
N TYR A 20 8.72 3.68 22.36
CA TYR A 20 7.63 4.55 21.94
C TYR A 20 6.30 3.79 22.04
N PRO A 21 5.19 4.47 22.38
CA PRO A 21 3.87 3.87 22.35
C PRO A 21 3.58 3.35 20.93
N LEU A 22 3.17 2.08 20.83
CA LEU A 22 2.84 1.49 19.54
C LEU A 22 1.57 2.12 18.98
N ASP A 23 1.61 2.52 17.71
CA ASP A 23 0.43 3.00 16.98
C ASP A 23 -0.58 1.85 16.73
N ALA A 24 -1.69 2.15 16.05
CA ALA A 24 -2.73 1.16 15.77
C ALA A 24 -2.23 -0.04 14.92
N VAL A 25 -1.25 0.16 14.05
CA VAL A 25 -0.70 -0.90 13.19
C VAL A 25 0.33 -1.71 13.97
N GLY A 26 1.31 -1.06 14.58
CA GLY A 26 2.34 -1.74 15.37
C GLY A 26 1.74 -2.54 16.52
N SER A 27 0.72 -1.98 17.19
CA SER A 27 0.04 -2.67 18.28
C SER A 27 -0.80 -3.88 17.82
N VAL A 28 -1.42 -3.83 16.64
CA VAL A 28 -2.14 -5.01 16.11
C VAL A 28 -1.20 -6.09 15.61
N LEU A 29 -0.10 -5.72 14.94
CA LEU A 29 0.92 -6.67 14.50
C LEU A 29 1.54 -7.38 15.70
N HIS A 30 1.90 -6.63 16.74
CA HIS A 30 2.32 -7.18 18.03
C HIS A 30 1.30 -8.16 18.60
N SER A 31 0.02 -7.76 18.63
CA SER A 31 -1.05 -8.59 19.16
C SER A 31 -1.19 -9.93 18.41
N VAL A 32 -1.05 -9.90 17.08
CA VAL A 32 -1.07 -11.11 16.25
C VAL A 32 0.16 -11.98 16.51
N CYS A 33 1.36 -11.40 16.59
CA CYS A 33 2.58 -12.13 16.93
C CYS A 33 2.46 -12.85 18.27
N ALA A 34 1.99 -12.16 19.30
CA ALA A 34 1.77 -12.72 20.64
C ALA A 34 0.74 -13.86 20.62
N ALA A 35 -0.38 -13.67 19.93
CA ALA A 35 -1.48 -14.62 19.90
C ALA A 35 -1.25 -15.84 19.01
N ARG A 36 -0.48 -15.71 17.92
CA ARG A 36 -0.27 -16.76 16.91
C ARG A 36 1.14 -17.34 16.90
N SER A 37 2.03 -16.85 17.76
CA SER A 37 3.45 -17.26 17.77
C SER A 37 4.13 -17.14 16.40
N CYS A 38 3.76 -16.11 15.62
CA CYS A 38 4.39 -15.80 14.34
C CYS A 38 5.43 -14.68 14.49
N THR A 39 6.29 -14.55 13.48
CA THR A 39 7.26 -13.46 13.39
C THR A 39 6.57 -12.14 12.99
N TRP A 40 7.24 -11.02 13.27
CA TRP A 40 6.78 -9.70 12.83
C TRP A 40 6.54 -9.62 11.32
N LYS A 41 7.46 -10.16 10.52
CA LYS A 41 7.35 -10.16 9.06
C LYS A 41 6.16 -10.98 8.58
N GLU A 42 5.86 -12.12 9.21
CA GLU A 42 4.67 -12.92 8.88
C GLU A 42 3.37 -12.18 9.23
N ALA A 43 3.31 -11.50 10.39
CA ALA A 43 2.15 -10.68 10.75
C ALA A 43 1.98 -9.49 9.78
N PHE A 44 3.08 -8.81 9.42
CA PHE A 44 3.05 -7.70 8.46
C PHE A 44 2.61 -8.19 7.06
N ALA A 45 3.12 -9.33 6.61
CA ALA A 45 2.71 -9.95 5.35
C ALA A 45 1.20 -10.28 5.32
N ALA A 46 0.63 -10.72 6.45
CA ALA A 46 -0.82 -10.90 6.57
C ALA A 46 -1.59 -9.56 6.42
N LEU A 47 -1.06 -8.46 6.96
CA LEU A 47 -1.64 -7.12 6.79
C LEU A 47 -1.57 -6.66 5.32
N LEU A 48 -0.46 -6.90 4.64
CA LEU A 48 -0.30 -6.57 3.22
C LEU A 48 -1.24 -7.39 2.33
N LYS A 49 -1.40 -8.69 2.62
CA LYS A 49 -2.38 -9.55 1.95
C LYS A 49 -3.80 -9.01 2.12
N ALA A 50 -4.17 -8.59 3.34
CA ALA A 50 -5.46 -7.94 3.61
C ALA A 50 -5.63 -6.62 2.84
N SER A 51 -4.56 -5.82 2.76
CA SER A 51 -4.52 -4.57 2.01
C SER A 51 -4.80 -4.79 0.51
N GLY A 52 -4.09 -5.74 -0.12
CA GLY A 52 -4.31 -6.10 -1.52
C GLY A 52 -5.70 -6.67 -1.78
N ALA A 53 -6.24 -7.50 -0.88
CA ALA A 53 -7.58 -8.05 -1.03
C ALA A 53 -8.69 -6.98 -1.00
N LEU A 54 -8.45 -5.85 -0.33
CA LEU A 54 -9.42 -4.76 -0.20
C LEU A 54 -9.14 -3.54 -1.10
N GLY A 55 -7.93 -3.43 -1.67
CA GLY A 55 -7.46 -2.21 -2.32
C GLY A 55 -7.32 -1.01 -1.35
N MET A 56 -7.13 -1.27 -0.06
CA MET A 56 -7.07 -0.24 0.98
C MET A 56 -5.70 -0.21 1.64
N MET A 57 -5.23 0.98 2.02
CA MET A 57 -3.94 1.13 2.71
C MET A 57 -3.84 0.23 3.96
N PRO A 58 -2.67 -0.37 4.26
CA PRO A 58 -2.46 -1.25 5.40
C PRO A 58 -2.89 -0.64 6.74
N GLN A 59 -2.61 0.66 6.94
CA GLN A 59 -2.91 1.38 8.18
C GLN A 59 -4.40 1.73 8.38
N TYR A 60 -5.28 1.39 7.44
CA TYR A 60 -6.70 1.66 7.58
C TYR A 60 -7.38 0.65 8.51
N LYS A 61 -8.32 1.16 9.32
CA LYS A 61 -9.09 0.36 10.28
C LYS A 61 -9.76 -0.85 9.62
N GLN A 62 -10.29 -0.69 8.42
CA GLN A 62 -10.95 -1.75 7.65
C GLN A 62 -9.98 -2.87 7.29
N THR A 63 -8.77 -2.51 6.86
CA THR A 63 -7.70 -3.46 6.53
C THR A 63 -7.26 -4.25 7.75
N ILE A 64 -7.03 -3.57 8.88
CA ILE A 64 -6.67 -4.21 10.15
C ILE A 64 -7.74 -5.22 10.59
N ARG A 65 -9.02 -4.83 10.51
CA ARG A 65 -10.12 -5.73 10.89
C ARG A 65 -10.23 -6.94 9.98
N TYR A 66 -10.09 -6.75 8.66
CA TYR A 66 -10.09 -7.84 7.71
C TYR A 66 -8.92 -8.80 7.94
N MET A 67 -7.73 -8.27 8.26
CA MET A 67 -6.58 -9.09 8.66
C MET A 67 -6.92 -9.93 9.90
N LEU A 68 -7.50 -9.33 10.94
CA LEU A 68 -7.90 -10.07 12.14
C LEU A 68 -8.89 -11.20 11.82
N GLU A 69 -9.89 -10.94 10.96
CA GLU A 69 -10.85 -11.95 10.50
C GLU A 69 -10.16 -13.08 9.69
N ASP A 70 -9.26 -12.76 8.75
CA ASP A 70 -8.46 -13.75 7.98
C ASP A 70 -7.54 -14.56 8.90
N GLN A 71 -7.08 -13.96 10.00
CA GLN A 71 -6.32 -14.61 11.06
C GLN A 71 -7.22 -15.34 12.08
N GLY A 72 -8.51 -15.50 11.80
CA GLY A 72 -9.45 -16.30 12.61
C GLY A 72 -9.92 -15.63 13.91
N PHE A 73 -9.76 -14.32 14.04
CA PHE A 73 -10.34 -13.55 15.14
C PHE A 73 -11.70 -13.00 14.76
N TYR A 74 -12.67 -13.15 15.65
CA TYR A 74 -14.03 -12.69 15.44
C TYR A 74 -14.39 -11.61 16.46
N LEU A 75 -14.98 -10.51 15.99
CA LEU A 75 -15.44 -9.42 16.85
C LEU A 75 -16.64 -9.86 17.68
N GLN A 76 -16.47 -9.96 19.01
CA GLN A 76 -17.50 -10.39 19.96
C GLN A 76 -18.25 -9.23 20.60
N ALA A 77 -17.57 -8.11 20.84
CA ALA A 77 -18.18 -6.90 21.36
C ALA A 77 -17.62 -5.65 20.68
N GLY A 78 -18.51 -4.77 20.25
CA GLY A 78 -18.18 -3.45 19.69
C GLY A 78 -18.34 -2.31 20.69
N SER A 79 -18.15 -1.08 20.22
CA SER A 79 -17.98 0.16 21.00
C SER A 79 -19.12 0.58 21.94
N GLY A 80 -20.19 -0.20 22.05
CA GLY A 80 -21.37 0.07 22.88
C GLY A 80 -21.29 -0.43 24.33
N LYS A 81 -20.31 -1.26 24.69
CA LYS A 81 -20.11 -1.77 26.07
C LYS A 81 -18.64 -1.63 26.48
N ARG A 82 -18.23 -0.43 26.87
CA ARG A 82 -16.86 -0.16 27.35
C ARG A 82 -16.66 -0.84 28.70
N ARG A 83 -15.68 -1.76 28.77
CA ARG A 83 -15.27 -2.45 30.00
C ARG A 83 -13.77 -2.25 30.19
N SER A 84 -13.30 -2.20 31.45
CA SER A 84 -11.87 -2.13 31.71
C SER A 84 -11.18 -3.40 31.22
N ILE A 85 -9.93 -3.28 30.77
CA ILE A 85 -9.11 -4.42 30.37
C ILE A 85 -8.93 -5.37 31.56
N GLU A 86 -8.76 -4.85 32.78
CA GLU A 86 -8.68 -5.66 34.00
C GLU A 86 -9.91 -6.56 34.21
N SER A 87 -11.12 -6.02 34.01
CA SER A 87 -12.35 -6.82 34.13
C SER A 87 -12.43 -7.91 33.06
N ILE A 88 -11.97 -7.63 31.85
CA ILE A 88 -11.97 -8.61 30.76
C ILE A 88 -10.92 -9.69 31.03
N LEU A 89 -9.74 -9.32 31.56
CA LEU A 89 -8.66 -10.23 31.92
C LEU A 89 -9.10 -11.23 33.00
N ALA A 90 -9.78 -10.75 34.03
CA ALA A 90 -10.36 -11.60 35.08
C ALA A 90 -11.37 -12.59 34.48
N GLU A 91 -12.28 -12.12 33.61
CA GLU A 91 -13.26 -12.98 32.96
C GLU A 91 -12.63 -14.04 32.06
N CYS A 92 -11.60 -13.68 31.27
CA CYS A 92 -10.87 -14.65 30.45
C CYS A 92 -10.26 -15.76 31.32
N SER A 93 -9.73 -15.39 32.49
CA SER A 93 -9.13 -16.36 33.42
C SER A 93 -10.16 -17.27 34.11
N GLU A 94 -11.41 -16.84 34.22
CA GLU A 94 -12.51 -17.62 34.80
C GLU A 94 -13.23 -18.50 33.75
N GLN A 95 -13.41 -17.99 32.53
CA GLN A 95 -14.31 -18.57 31.54
C GLN A 95 -13.62 -19.29 30.38
N PHE A 96 -12.38 -18.91 30.01
CA PHE A 96 -11.70 -19.50 28.87
C PHE A 96 -10.84 -20.69 29.27
N HIS A 97 -10.66 -21.61 28.34
CA HIS A 97 -9.98 -22.88 28.58
C HIS A 97 -8.61 -22.85 27.88
N ASP A 98 -7.62 -22.20 28.48
CA ASP A 98 -6.20 -22.14 28.08
C ASP A 98 -5.94 -22.48 26.59
N GLY A 99 -6.46 -21.64 25.68
CA GLY A 99 -6.40 -21.92 24.24
C GLY A 99 -7.03 -20.88 23.33
N GLU A 100 -7.98 -20.07 23.83
CA GLU A 100 -8.50 -18.92 23.09
C GLU A 100 -7.49 -17.78 23.09
N ALA A 101 -7.33 -17.08 21.98
CA ALA A 101 -6.53 -15.85 21.93
C ALA A 101 -7.44 -14.62 21.85
N VAL A 102 -7.14 -13.61 22.65
CA VAL A 102 -7.97 -12.40 22.75
C VAL A 102 -7.15 -11.18 22.37
N ILE A 103 -7.71 -10.34 21.50
CA ILE A 103 -7.14 -9.04 21.15
C ILE A 103 -8.19 -7.98 21.48
N LEU A 104 -7.79 -7.01 22.30
CA LEU A 104 -8.64 -5.89 22.68
C LEU A 104 -8.18 -4.64 21.97
N LYS A 105 -9.13 -3.89 21.40
CA LYS A 105 -8.84 -2.53 20.95
C LYS A 105 -9.21 -1.55 22.05
N THR A 106 -8.29 -0.68 22.47
CA THR A 106 -8.56 0.33 23.49
C THR A 106 -9.50 1.43 22.99
N SER A 107 -10.23 2.04 23.92
CA SER A 107 -11.05 3.22 23.68
C SER A 107 -10.14 4.45 23.67
N GLY A 108 -10.01 5.09 22.52
CA GLY A 108 -9.21 6.30 22.35
C GLY A 108 -9.58 7.01 21.06
N SER A 109 -8.97 8.17 20.80
CA SER A 109 -9.03 8.76 19.46
C SER A 109 -8.26 7.88 18.46
N ALA A 110 -8.43 8.09 17.16
CA ALA A 110 -7.79 7.27 16.12
C ALA A 110 -6.26 7.12 16.30
N TRP A 111 -5.63 8.11 16.92
CA TRP A 111 -4.18 8.18 17.18
C TRP A 111 -3.75 7.54 18.51
N HIS A 112 -4.68 7.30 19.43
CA HIS A 112 -4.40 6.76 20.77
C HIS A 112 -5.04 5.38 21.00
N SER A 113 -5.86 4.89 20.06
CA SER A 113 -6.37 3.53 20.13
C SER A 113 -5.29 2.55 19.70
N CYS A 114 -4.98 1.59 20.55
CA CYS A 114 -4.06 0.50 20.29
C CYS A 114 -4.78 -0.84 20.39
N TYR A 115 -4.15 -1.89 19.89
CA TYR A 115 -4.57 -3.28 20.05
C TYR A 115 -3.66 -3.96 21.06
N VAL A 116 -4.24 -4.68 22.01
CA VAL A 116 -3.50 -5.33 23.10
C VAL A 116 -3.88 -6.80 23.16
N PRO A 117 -2.91 -7.73 23.26
CA PRO A 117 -3.18 -9.15 23.37
C PRO A 117 -3.36 -9.57 24.83
N LEU A 118 -4.39 -10.37 25.09
CA LEU A 118 -4.45 -11.21 26.30
C LEU A 118 -4.15 -12.64 25.88
N VAL A 119 -3.11 -13.23 26.47
CA VAL A 119 -2.61 -14.57 26.12
C VAL A 119 -2.63 -15.50 27.33
N PRO A 120 -2.76 -16.83 27.15
CA PRO A 120 -2.73 -17.78 28.25
C PRO A 120 -1.43 -17.72 29.06
N ALA A 121 -1.56 -17.74 30.38
CA ALA A 121 -0.51 -17.65 31.37
C ALA A 121 0.16 -19.01 31.64
N GLY A 122 0.64 -19.69 30.60
CA GLY A 122 1.40 -20.94 30.74
C GLY A 122 0.75 -22.01 31.65
N ALA A 123 1.56 -22.72 32.43
CA ALA A 123 1.17 -23.95 33.14
C ALA A 123 0.24 -23.76 34.35
N ASP A 124 0.08 -22.53 34.86
CA ASP A 124 -0.69 -22.23 36.07
C ASP A 124 -2.15 -21.86 35.78
N GLY A 125 -2.53 -21.80 34.49
CA GLY A 125 -3.85 -21.41 34.01
C GLY A 125 -4.09 -19.90 34.08
N GLY A 126 -5.00 -19.40 33.24
CA GLY A 126 -5.43 -17.99 33.24
C GLY A 126 -4.80 -17.18 32.12
N TYR A 127 -4.99 -15.86 32.15
CA TYR A 127 -4.55 -14.95 31.08
C TYR A 127 -3.65 -13.82 31.60
N VAL A 128 -2.73 -13.35 30.75
CA VAL A 128 -1.88 -12.18 31.01
C VAL A 128 -1.97 -11.16 29.87
N LEU A 129 -1.90 -9.88 30.23
CA LEU A 129 -1.71 -8.78 29.28
C LEU A 129 -0.24 -8.78 28.84
N GLN A 130 0.03 -9.18 27.60
CA GLN A 130 1.38 -9.18 27.04
C GLN A 130 1.61 -7.92 26.20
N TYR A 131 1.73 -6.76 26.85
CA TYR A 131 1.92 -5.46 26.18
C TYR A 131 3.02 -4.63 26.87
N PRO A 132 3.77 -3.75 26.15
CA PRO A 132 4.85 -2.96 26.76
C PRO A 132 4.40 -2.02 27.89
N GLU A 133 3.17 -1.53 27.81
CA GLU A 133 2.57 -0.62 28.80
C GLU A 133 1.50 -1.36 29.60
N ASP A 134 1.37 -1.00 30.88
CA ASP A 134 0.26 -1.48 31.70
C ASP A 134 -1.01 -0.70 31.37
N LEU A 135 -1.91 -1.35 30.64
CA LEU A 135 -3.16 -0.76 30.14
C LEU A 135 -4.40 -1.32 30.85
N ARG A 136 -4.24 -1.97 32.01
CA ARG A 136 -5.35 -2.63 32.72
C ARG A 136 -6.52 -1.72 33.07
N GLU A 137 -6.23 -0.45 33.40
CA GLU A 137 -7.26 0.56 33.71
C GLU A 137 -7.96 1.13 32.46
N GLN A 138 -7.39 0.94 31.27
CA GLN A 138 -8.00 1.41 30.03
C GLN A 138 -9.25 0.60 29.68
N THR A 139 -10.16 1.22 28.92
CA THR A 139 -11.40 0.54 28.49
C THR A 139 -11.28 -0.02 27.09
N ALA A 140 -11.76 -1.23 26.86
CA ALA A 140 -11.83 -1.82 25.53
C ALA A 140 -13.05 -1.30 24.74
N ALA A 141 -12.80 -0.89 23.50
CA ALA A 141 -13.82 -0.51 22.51
C ALA A 141 -14.21 -1.69 21.60
N GLU A 142 -13.29 -2.62 21.33
CA GLU A 142 -13.54 -3.81 20.53
C GLU A 142 -12.90 -5.02 21.21
N ILE A 143 -13.59 -6.16 21.22
CA ILE A 143 -13.09 -7.44 21.75
C ILE A 143 -13.08 -8.45 20.61
N TRP A 144 -11.89 -8.91 20.23
CA TRP A 144 -11.66 -9.87 19.16
C TRP A 144 -11.18 -11.18 19.75
N ILE A 145 -11.82 -12.29 19.39
CA ILE A 145 -11.51 -13.61 19.96
C ILE A 145 -11.27 -14.61 18.84
N ALA A 146 -10.14 -15.29 18.91
CA ALA A 146 -9.87 -16.48 18.13
C ALA A 146 -10.22 -17.71 18.97
N TRP A 147 -11.37 -18.31 18.65
CA TRP A 147 -11.89 -19.49 19.34
C TRP A 147 -11.15 -20.75 18.92
N LYS A 148 -10.99 -21.69 19.85
CA LYS A 148 -10.27 -22.95 19.61
C LYS A 148 -10.93 -23.83 18.55
N ASP A 149 -12.25 -23.77 18.44
CA ASP A 149 -13.03 -24.49 17.42
C ASP A 149 -13.01 -23.79 16.05
N GLY A 150 -12.42 -22.59 15.96
CA GLY A 150 -12.33 -21.78 14.75
C GLY A 150 -13.66 -21.15 14.31
N GLN A 151 -14.71 -21.22 15.13
CA GLN A 151 -16.05 -20.74 14.77
C GLN A 151 -16.33 -19.33 15.30
N ASP A 152 -17.22 -18.61 14.63
CA ASP A 152 -17.71 -17.31 15.09
C ASP A 152 -18.88 -17.50 16.07
N HIS A 153 -18.65 -17.17 17.34
CA HIS A 153 -19.67 -17.21 18.40
C HIS A 153 -20.38 -15.88 18.63
N SER A 154 -20.24 -14.91 17.72
CA SER A 154 -20.87 -13.60 17.86
C SER A 154 -22.40 -13.70 17.91
N ILE A 155 -23.00 -13.07 18.93
CA ILE A 155 -24.47 -13.09 19.18
C ILE A 155 -25.26 -12.45 18.02
N ARG A 156 -24.60 -11.67 17.16
CA ARG A 156 -25.20 -11.08 15.97
C ARG A 156 -24.32 -11.45 14.78
N PRO A 157 -24.89 -12.06 13.72
CA PRO A 157 -24.12 -12.30 12.51
C PRO A 157 -23.57 -10.97 12.02
N HIS A 158 -22.25 -10.90 11.85
CA HIS A 158 -21.64 -9.79 11.12
C HIS A 158 -22.36 -9.73 9.78
N ARG A 159 -22.87 -8.54 9.41
CA ARG A 159 -23.17 -8.29 8.01
C ARG A 159 -21.84 -8.50 7.31
N LYS A 160 -21.67 -9.65 6.65
CA LYS A 160 -20.63 -9.80 5.63
C LYS A 160 -20.66 -8.49 4.86
N PRO A 161 -19.53 -7.78 4.71
CA PRO A 161 -19.53 -6.65 3.79
C PRO A 161 -20.14 -7.23 2.53
N ALA A 162 -21.31 -6.74 2.15
CA ALA A 162 -21.84 -7.07 0.84
C ALA A 162 -20.66 -6.82 -0.08
N LYS A 163 -20.41 -7.71 -1.05
CA LYS A 163 -19.67 -7.28 -2.22
C LYS A 163 -20.42 -6.03 -2.66
N LYS A 164 -19.95 -4.85 -2.25
CA LYS A 164 -20.37 -3.62 -2.86
C LYS A 164 -19.90 -3.91 -4.26
N GLN A 165 -20.85 -4.18 -5.15
CA GLN A 165 -20.64 -3.86 -6.55
C GLN A 165 -19.94 -2.52 -6.50
N ALA A 166 -18.73 -2.46 -7.09
CA ALA A 166 -17.98 -1.22 -7.20
C ALA A 166 -19.03 -0.13 -7.42
N PRO A 167 -19.11 0.90 -6.56
CA PRO A 167 -20.13 1.92 -6.71
C PRO A 167 -20.10 2.26 -8.19
N GLN A 168 -21.20 1.96 -8.91
CA GLN A 168 -21.37 2.41 -10.28
C GLN A 168 -20.98 3.86 -10.18
N GLY A 169 -19.86 4.19 -10.83
CA GLY A 169 -19.14 5.40 -10.52
C GLY A 169 -20.17 6.50 -10.41
N ASN A 170 -20.08 7.30 -9.35
CA ASN A 170 -20.28 8.70 -9.65
C ASN A 170 -19.18 8.97 -10.67
N GLN A 171 -19.52 8.78 -11.96
CA GLN A 171 -18.91 9.55 -13.02
C GLN A 171 -18.85 10.95 -12.42
N PRO A 172 -17.65 11.55 -12.30
CA PRO A 172 -17.63 12.97 -12.00
C PRO A 172 -18.66 13.59 -12.94
N ALA A 173 -19.61 14.33 -12.36
CA ALA A 173 -20.67 14.97 -13.12
C ALA A 173 -20.05 15.50 -14.41
N ASP A 174 -20.70 15.27 -15.56
CA ASP A 174 -20.33 15.73 -16.92
C ASP A 174 -20.16 17.26 -16.97
N HIS A 175 -19.21 17.77 -16.19
CA HIS A 175 -18.50 18.97 -16.47
C HIS A 175 -17.43 18.51 -17.45
N PRO A 176 -17.44 19.02 -18.69
CA PRO A 176 -16.32 18.83 -19.58
C PRO A 176 -15.12 19.44 -18.87
N VAL A 177 -14.33 18.61 -18.18
CA VAL A 177 -12.97 18.96 -17.81
C VAL A 177 -12.33 19.20 -19.16
N GLN A 178 -12.05 20.47 -19.48
CA GLN A 178 -11.18 20.79 -20.60
C GLN A 178 -9.98 19.85 -20.48
N ALA A 179 -9.77 19.00 -21.48
CA ALA A 179 -8.67 18.05 -21.46
C ALA A 179 -7.40 18.85 -21.19
N ASN A 180 -6.84 18.69 -19.99
CA ASN A 180 -5.61 19.34 -19.63
C ASN A 180 -4.49 18.53 -20.27
N GLU A 181 -3.82 19.11 -21.26
CA GLU A 181 -2.80 18.41 -22.06
C GLU A 181 -1.65 17.86 -21.20
N ALA A 182 -1.42 18.43 -20.02
CA ALA A 182 -0.41 17.99 -19.07
C ALA A 182 -0.89 16.93 -18.05
N LEU A 183 -2.14 16.44 -18.15
CA LEU A 183 -2.74 15.48 -17.23
C LEU A 183 -3.21 14.21 -17.95
N VAL A 184 -2.88 13.06 -17.37
CA VAL A 184 -3.53 11.77 -17.66
C VAL A 184 -4.23 11.30 -16.40
N VAL A 185 -5.56 11.22 -16.45
CA VAL A 185 -6.35 10.73 -15.33
C VAL A 185 -6.24 9.21 -15.27
N CYS A 186 -5.55 8.69 -14.25
CA CYS A 186 -5.39 7.26 -14.01
C CYS A 186 -5.51 6.93 -12.53
N ASN A 187 -6.21 5.84 -12.21
CA ASN A 187 -6.26 5.30 -10.85
C ASN A 187 -5.66 3.89 -10.82
N GLU A 188 -4.47 3.77 -10.23
CA GLU A 188 -3.82 2.47 -10.02
C GLU A 188 -4.48 1.65 -8.90
N ASN A 189 -5.27 2.27 -8.02
CA ASN A 189 -5.88 1.59 -6.88
C ASN A 189 -7.04 0.67 -7.30
N PRO A 190 -6.98 -0.65 -7.00
CA PRO A 190 -7.99 -1.63 -7.40
C PRO A 190 -9.33 -1.47 -6.67
N GLY A 191 -9.33 -0.86 -5.47
CA GLY A 191 -10.51 -0.50 -4.69
C GLY A 191 -11.16 0.81 -5.15
N ASN A 192 -10.61 1.46 -6.19
CA ASN A 192 -11.04 2.74 -6.72
C ASN A 192 -11.05 3.87 -5.66
N HIS A 193 -10.13 3.79 -4.69
CA HIS A 193 -9.88 4.89 -3.77
C HIS A 193 -9.14 6.01 -4.49
N LEU A 194 -9.52 7.26 -4.22
CA LEU A 194 -8.97 8.44 -4.91
C LEU A 194 -7.99 9.23 -4.05
N ILE A 195 -8.00 9.02 -2.73
CA ILE A 195 -7.26 9.80 -1.73
C ILE A 195 -6.56 8.88 -0.73
N GLY A 196 -5.46 9.38 -0.17
CA GLY A 196 -4.73 8.74 0.94
C GLY A 196 -3.69 7.69 0.54
N ASP A 197 -3.56 7.38 -0.75
CA ASP A 197 -2.62 6.41 -1.32
C ASP A 197 -1.81 6.98 -2.51
N CYS A 198 -1.79 8.31 -2.66
CA CYS A 198 -1.18 8.99 -3.81
C CYS A 198 0.28 8.59 -4.05
N ALA A 199 1.08 8.48 -2.98
CA ALA A 199 2.44 7.99 -3.08
C ALA A 199 2.53 6.54 -3.59
N VAL A 200 1.61 5.65 -3.21
CA VAL A 200 1.57 4.27 -3.70
C VAL A 200 1.23 4.26 -5.19
N ARG A 201 0.23 5.04 -5.62
CA ARG A 201 -0.13 5.19 -7.04
C ARG A 201 1.02 5.77 -7.86
N ALA A 202 1.73 6.75 -7.33
CA ALA A 202 2.90 7.34 -7.97
C ALA A 202 4.04 6.31 -8.10
N VAL A 203 4.34 5.53 -7.03
CA VAL A 203 5.30 4.42 -7.08
C VAL A 203 4.89 3.38 -8.13
N ALA A 204 3.63 2.95 -8.12
CA ALA A 204 3.08 2.01 -9.09
C ALA A 204 3.26 2.52 -10.53
N GLY A 205 2.99 3.80 -10.77
CA GLY A 205 3.18 4.43 -12.08
C GLY A 205 4.64 4.50 -12.53
N VAL A 206 5.57 4.92 -11.67
CA VAL A 206 6.98 5.09 -12.06
C VAL A 206 7.76 3.76 -12.15
N LEU A 207 7.33 2.73 -11.41
CA LEU A 207 7.91 1.40 -11.45
C LEU A 207 7.18 0.43 -12.38
N GLU A 208 6.00 0.80 -12.87
CA GLU A 208 5.12 -0.01 -13.74
C GLU A 208 4.73 -1.35 -13.11
N ILE A 209 4.37 -1.29 -11.85
CA ILE A 209 3.95 -2.42 -11.03
C ILE A 209 2.50 -2.23 -10.59
N SER A 210 1.89 -3.29 -10.06
CA SER A 210 0.56 -3.15 -9.48
C SER A 210 0.57 -2.28 -8.21
N TRP A 211 -0.58 -1.77 -7.82
CA TRP A 211 -0.71 -1.03 -6.56
C TRP A 211 -0.31 -1.91 -5.37
N GLU A 212 -0.70 -3.18 -5.37
CA GLU A 212 -0.35 -4.15 -4.33
C GLU A 212 1.15 -4.41 -4.27
N GLU A 213 1.80 -4.56 -5.42
CA GLU A 213 3.26 -4.68 -5.49
C GLU A 213 3.94 -3.44 -4.94
N ALA A 214 3.45 -2.24 -5.27
CA ALA A 214 3.98 -0.99 -4.73
C ALA A 214 3.87 -0.91 -3.20
N VAL A 215 2.73 -1.31 -2.61
CA VAL A 215 2.60 -1.39 -1.15
C VAL A 215 3.60 -2.38 -0.55
N CYS A 216 3.75 -3.56 -1.14
CA CYS A 216 4.72 -4.56 -0.66
C CYS A 216 6.15 -4.04 -0.74
N MET A 217 6.55 -3.44 -1.87
CA MET A 217 7.89 -2.90 -2.06
C MET A 217 8.21 -1.75 -1.09
N LEU A 218 7.23 -0.91 -0.79
CA LEU A 218 7.37 0.16 0.20
C LEU A 218 7.60 -0.41 1.61
N ALA A 219 6.83 -1.43 2.02
CA ALA A 219 7.04 -2.08 3.32
C ALA A 219 8.42 -2.78 3.40
N GLU A 220 8.84 -3.42 2.31
CA GLU A 220 10.15 -4.07 2.21
C GLU A 220 11.33 -3.09 2.20
N ALA A 221 11.13 -1.85 1.75
CA ALA A 221 12.19 -0.86 1.62
C ALA A 221 12.86 -0.53 2.95
N LEU A 222 12.11 -0.62 4.06
CA LEU A 222 12.59 -0.48 5.43
C LEU A 222 12.52 -1.79 6.21
N ASP A 223 12.56 -2.94 5.53
CA ASP A 223 12.49 -4.26 6.13
C ASP A 223 11.32 -4.44 7.12
N TYR A 224 10.14 -3.92 6.76
CA TYR A 224 8.91 -3.99 7.53
C TYR A 224 8.95 -3.27 8.89
N THR A 225 9.90 -2.35 9.09
CA THR A 225 10.05 -1.63 10.37
C THR A 225 9.14 -0.42 10.50
N ASP A 226 8.65 0.12 9.39
CA ASP A 226 7.73 1.26 9.38
C ASP A 226 6.28 0.79 9.28
N THR A 227 5.46 1.24 10.22
CA THR A 227 4.02 0.93 10.30
C THR A 227 3.18 1.78 9.34
N VAL A 228 3.73 2.89 8.83
CA VAL A 228 3.11 3.74 7.81
C VAL A 228 3.84 3.51 6.49
N VAL A 229 3.31 2.57 5.69
CA VAL A 229 3.98 2.08 4.47
C VAL A 229 4.30 3.19 3.46
N ASN A 230 3.49 4.25 3.39
CA ASN A 230 3.72 5.39 2.51
C ASN A 230 4.33 6.61 3.24
N SER A 231 5.11 6.38 4.30
CA SER A 231 5.95 7.43 4.90
C SER A 231 7.00 7.94 3.92
N ASN A 232 7.51 9.15 4.15
CA ASN A 232 8.60 9.68 3.33
C ASN A 232 9.83 8.79 3.41
N GLU A 233 10.13 8.26 4.59
CA GLU A 233 11.25 7.36 4.83
C GLU A 233 11.14 6.09 3.98
N SER A 234 9.96 5.47 3.92
CA SER A 234 9.70 4.27 3.11
C SER A 234 9.80 4.58 1.60
N ILE A 235 9.22 5.70 1.17
CA ILE A 235 9.26 6.14 -0.22
C ILE A 235 10.70 6.41 -0.67
N GLU A 236 11.46 7.18 0.09
CA GLU A 236 12.84 7.53 -0.24
C GLU A 236 13.76 6.31 -0.22
N ALA A 237 13.59 5.40 0.75
CA ALA A 237 14.33 4.15 0.80
C ALA A 237 14.07 3.29 -0.44
N LEU A 238 12.81 3.18 -0.86
CA LEU A 238 12.42 2.44 -2.06
C LEU A 238 13.02 3.07 -3.31
N LEU A 239 12.84 4.39 -3.49
CA LEU A 239 13.33 5.10 -4.68
C LEU A 239 14.85 5.01 -4.80
N LYS A 240 15.59 5.14 -3.69
CA LYS A 240 17.05 4.93 -3.65
C LYS A 240 17.43 3.49 -4.03
N LYS A 241 16.74 2.49 -3.48
CA LYS A 241 16.96 1.07 -3.79
C LYS A 241 16.73 0.77 -5.28
N GLU A 242 15.74 1.43 -5.88
CA GLU A 242 15.43 1.33 -7.31
C GLU A 242 16.35 2.18 -8.20
N GLY A 243 17.32 2.91 -7.64
CA GLY A 243 18.31 3.69 -8.38
C GLY A 243 17.84 5.07 -8.84
N PHE A 244 16.77 5.60 -8.25
CA PHE A 244 16.37 6.99 -8.44
C PHE A 244 17.29 7.92 -7.65
N GLN A 245 17.50 9.11 -8.20
CA GLN A 245 18.21 10.21 -7.57
C GLN A 245 17.22 11.30 -7.20
N GLU A 246 17.47 11.94 -6.06
CA GLU A 246 16.66 13.05 -5.54
C GLU A 246 17.06 14.36 -6.20
N PHE A 247 16.06 15.20 -6.50
CA PHE A 247 16.26 16.53 -7.06
C PHE A 247 15.34 17.54 -6.37
N GLU A 248 15.92 18.71 -6.09
CA GLU A 248 15.21 19.86 -5.56
C GLU A 248 14.26 20.49 -6.59
N ALA A 249 13.29 21.27 -6.11
CA ALA A 249 12.39 22.04 -6.94
C ALA A 249 13.14 22.89 -7.99
N ILE A 250 12.68 22.81 -9.24
CA ILE A 250 13.17 23.68 -10.32
C ILE A 250 12.55 25.06 -10.16
N ARG A 251 13.37 26.10 -10.28
CA ARG A 251 12.94 27.50 -10.19
C ARG A 251 13.27 28.27 -11.45
N ARG A 252 12.30 29.02 -11.96
CA ARG A 252 12.47 29.99 -13.05
C ARG A 252 12.14 31.39 -12.51
N ASN A 253 13.09 32.31 -12.62
CA ASN A 253 12.96 33.67 -12.07
C ASN A 253 12.59 33.70 -10.57
N GLY A 254 13.16 32.78 -9.79
CA GLY A 254 12.90 32.65 -8.35
C GLY A 254 11.60 31.92 -7.97
N LYS A 255 10.67 31.72 -8.92
CA LYS A 255 9.41 31.01 -8.72
C LYS A 255 9.58 29.52 -9.04
N MET A 256 9.03 28.67 -8.19
CA MET A 256 8.97 27.21 -8.41
C MET A 256 8.03 26.89 -9.57
N LEU A 257 8.37 25.88 -10.37
CA LEU A 257 7.52 25.47 -11.49
C LEU A 257 6.26 24.74 -11.00
N THR A 258 5.12 25.04 -11.62
CA THR A 258 3.92 24.20 -11.50
C THR A 258 4.14 22.86 -12.19
N GLY A 259 3.28 21.88 -11.94
CA GLY A 259 3.29 20.59 -12.63
C GLY A 259 3.29 20.72 -14.15
N LYS A 260 2.45 21.62 -14.69
CA LYS A 260 2.42 21.94 -16.11
C LYS A 260 3.75 22.52 -16.61
N GLU A 261 4.23 23.58 -15.96
CA GLU A 261 5.49 24.23 -16.34
C GLU A 261 6.70 23.29 -16.22
N PHE A 262 6.65 22.36 -15.25
CA PHE A 262 7.66 21.34 -15.03
C PHE A 262 7.67 20.30 -16.16
N CYS A 263 6.51 19.81 -16.58
CA CYS A 263 6.40 18.87 -17.70
C CYS A 263 6.98 19.46 -18.99
N ASP A 264 6.64 20.71 -19.30
CA ASP A 264 7.18 21.42 -20.47
C ASP A 264 8.71 21.57 -20.40
N HIS A 265 9.26 21.74 -19.20
CA HIS A 265 10.70 21.98 -19.00
C HIS A 265 11.55 20.70 -19.01
N ILE A 266 11.02 19.60 -18.49
CA ILE A 266 11.75 18.34 -18.31
C ILE A 266 12.14 17.71 -19.65
N HIS A 267 11.38 17.97 -20.72
CA HIS A 267 11.68 17.48 -22.07
C HIS A 267 13.11 17.84 -22.52
N ASP A 268 13.63 19.00 -22.11
CA ASP A 268 14.98 19.46 -22.45
C ASP A 268 16.07 18.88 -21.54
N MET A 269 15.70 18.36 -20.36
CA MET A 269 16.64 17.98 -19.30
C MET A 269 16.93 16.48 -19.26
N PHE A 270 15.93 15.66 -19.52
CA PHE A 270 16.01 14.21 -19.38
C PHE A 270 15.86 13.51 -20.73
N GLN A 271 16.39 12.29 -20.82
CA GLN A 271 16.17 11.47 -22.00
C GLN A 271 14.67 11.22 -22.19
N ALA A 272 14.22 11.14 -23.43
CA ALA A 272 12.85 10.75 -23.74
C ALA A 272 12.50 9.43 -23.02
N GLY A 273 11.44 9.45 -22.20
CA GLY A 273 10.94 8.30 -21.45
C GLY A 273 11.47 8.14 -20.02
N THR A 274 12.20 9.12 -19.46
CA THR A 274 12.57 9.08 -18.03
C THR A 274 11.32 9.12 -17.16
N ARG A 275 11.13 8.15 -16.27
CA ARG A 275 10.01 8.15 -15.33
C ARG A 275 10.36 8.96 -14.09
N ILE A 276 9.45 9.82 -13.65
CA ILE A 276 9.69 10.76 -12.55
C ILE A 276 8.63 10.57 -11.47
N PHE A 277 9.08 10.39 -10.23
CA PHE A 277 8.21 10.48 -9.06
C PHE A 277 8.28 11.92 -8.53
N ALA A 278 7.15 12.61 -8.44
CA ALA A 278 7.12 14.02 -8.07
C ALA A 278 6.26 14.25 -6.83
N TYR A 279 6.75 15.09 -5.92
CA TYR A 279 5.95 15.68 -4.84
C TYR A 279 5.27 16.93 -5.39
N VAL A 280 3.94 16.92 -5.38
CA VAL A 280 3.08 17.93 -5.99
C VAL A 280 2.36 18.71 -4.90
N GLY A 281 2.90 19.87 -4.52
CA GLY A 281 2.51 20.58 -3.31
C GLY A 281 3.17 20.00 -2.05
N ASN A 282 2.45 19.99 -0.93
CA ASN A 282 2.99 19.61 0.38
C ASN A 282 2.55 18.22 0.86
N ASP A 283 1.47 17.68 0.30
CA ASP A 283 0.74 16.52 0.84
C ASP A 283 0.37 15.49 -0.22
N HIS A 284 0.94 15.61 -1.42
CA HIS A 284 0.56 14.81 -2.57
C HIS A 284 1.77 14.41 -3.42
N ALA A 285 1.66 13.24 -4.05
CA ALA A 285 2.66 12.70 -4.93
C ALA A 285 2.00 12.13 -6.20
N ALA A 286 2.68 12.30 -7.33
CA ALA A 286 2.22 11.81 -8.62
C ALA A 286 3.38 11.25 -9.44
N ALA A 287 3.08 10.35 -10.37
CA ALA A 287 4.02 9.95 -11.40
C ALA A 287 3.96 10.98 -12.53
N ILE A 288 5.11 11.27 -13.15
CA ILE A 288 5.18 12.03 -14.39
C ILE A 288 5.81 11.10 -15.42
N LEU A 289 5.04 10.77 -16.44
CA LEU A 289 5.37 9.82 -17.49
C LEU A 289 5.25 10.49 -18.86
N VAL A 290 5.84 9.89 -19.88
CA VAL A 290 5.69 10.37 -21.27
C VAL A 290 4.42 9.77 -21.87
N PHE A 291 3.66 10.57 -22.61
CA PHE A 291 2.52 10.17 -23.45
C PHE A 291 2.51 11.04 -24.70
N ASP A 292 2.46 10.42 -25.88
CA ASP A 292 2.50 11.13 -27.17
C ASP A 292 3.73 12.06 -27.28
N ASP A 293 4.90 11.59 -26.81
CA ASP A 293 6.18 12.32 -26.70
C ASP A 293 6.22 13.50 -25.72
N ASP A 294 5.12 13.77 -25.01
CA ASP A 294 5.02 14.81 -23.98
C ASP A 294 5.00 14.24 -22.57
N TYR A 295 5.66 14.92 -21.63
CA TYR A 295 5.55 14.59 -20.22
C TYR A 295 4.18 15.01 -19.68
N LYS A 296 3.50 14.10 -18.97
CA LYS A 296 2.21 14.35 -18.35
C LYS A 296 2.19 13.81 -16.93
N ILE A 297 1.52 14.55 -16.05
CA ILE A 297 1.21 14.10 -14.69
C ILE A 297 0.16 13.00 -14.77
N VAL A 298 0.42 11.87 -14.11
CA VAL A 298 -0.50 10.74 -13.98
C VAL A 298 -1.07 10.75 -12.58
N ASP A 299 -2.37 11.04 -12.47
CA ASP A 299 -3.03 11.19 -11.18
C ASP A 299 -4.55 10.97 -11.25
N THR A 300 -5.23 10.94 -10.09
CA THR A 300 -6.68 10.77 -9.96
C THR A 300 -7.45 12.10 -10.02
N TRP A 301 -6.77 13.24 -9.95
CA TRP A 301 -7.35 14.58 -10.02
C TRP A 301 -6.36 15.56 -10.67
N ASP A 302 -6.85 16.71 -11.14
CA ASP A 302 -5.99 17.70 -11.81
C ASP A 302 -5.13 18.45 -10.79
N SER A 303 -3.89 18.01 -10.66
CA SER A 303 -2.88 18.62 -9.80
C SER A 303 -1.87 19.48 -10.58
N THR A 304 -2.08 19.78 -11.87
CA THR A 304 -1.03 20.37 -12.73
C THR A 304 -0.66 21.80 -12.35
N ASP A 305 -1.57 22.55 -11.72
CA ASP A 305 -1.33 23.92 -11.28
C ASP A 305 -0.61 24.01 -9.93
N ARG A 306 -0.41 22.88 -9.24
CA ARG A 306 0.38 22.82 -8.01
C ARG A 306 1.87 22.77 -8.31
N TYR A 307 2.67 23.29 -7.39
CA TYR A 307 4.12 23.33 -7.50
C TYR A 307 4.77 21.96 -7.33
N ILE A 308 5.79 21.66 -8.14
CA ILE A 308 6.66 20.49 -7.91
C ILE A 308 7.73 20.87 -6.90
N THR A 309 7.56 20.42 -5.66
CA THR A 309 8.41 20.79 -4.52
C THR A 309 9.69 19.97 -4.43
N LYS A 310 9.63 18.74 -4.92
CA LYS A 310 10.73 17.78 -4.95
C LYS A 310 10.41 16.69 -5.99
N TYR A 311 11.42 16.10 -6.61
CA TYR A 311 11.20 14.97 -7.51
C TYR A 311 12.37 13.97 -7.49
N TRP A 312 12.08 12.78 -7.99
CA TRP A 312 13.02 11.68 -8.11
C TRP A 312 13.02 11.16 -9.54
N ALA A 313 14.20 10.98 -10.11
CA ALA A 313 14.36 10.45 -11.46
C ALA A 313 15.57 9.53 -11.53
N LYS A 314 15.53 8.50 -12.39
CA LYS A 314 16.75 7.76 -12.75
C LYS A 314 17.53 8.63 -13.73
N TYR A 315 18.71 9.10 -13.32
CA TYR A 315 19.61 9.79 -14.26
C TYR A 315 20.00 8.80 -15.34
N PRO A 316 19.87 9.12 -16.64
CA PRO A 316 20.43 8.24 -17.66
C PRO A 316 21.93 8.14 -17.40
N GLU A 317 22.49 6.93 -17.33
CA GLU A 317 23.93 6.76 -17.58
C GLU A 317 24.22 7.55 -18.86
N ARG A 318 25.01 8.64 -18.76
CA ARG A 318 25.25 9.57 -19.88
C ARG A 318 25.44 8.76 -21.16
N PRO A 319 24.46 8.77 -22.10
CA PRO A 319 24.67 8.08 -23.34
C PRO A 319 25.75 8.87 -24.06
N GLN A 320 26.87 8.24 -24.40
CA GLN A 320 27.65 8.70 -25.54
C GLN A 320 26.63 8.87 -26.66
N ARG A 321 26.49 10.09 -27.18
CA ARG A 321 25.61 10.40 -28.33
C ARG A 321 25.81 9.30 -29.37
N ARG A 322 24.89 8.33 -29.43
CA ARG A 322 24.81 7.46 -30.58
C ARG A 322 24.18 8.30 -31.68
N PRO A 323 24.77 8.33 -32.89
CA PRO A 323 24.12 8.97 -34.03
C PRO A 323 22.74 8.35 -34.19
N ARG A 324 21.78 9.19 -34.58
CA ARG A 324 20.42 8.80 -34.95
C ARG A 324 20.53 7.87 -36.16
N ASN A 325 20.66 6.56 -35.92
CA ASN A 325 20.63 5.56 -36.97
C ASN A 325 19.20 5.08 -37.13
N GLU A 326 18.77 5.03 -38.38
CA GLU A 326 17.46 4.61 -38.90
C GLU A 326 17.08 3.15 -38.54
N GLU A 327 17.90 2.46 -37.73
CA GLU A 327 17.70 1.07 -37.29
C GLU A 327 16.68 0.90 -36.15
N GLN A 328 16.23 1.97 -35.49
CA GLN A 328 15.13 1.85 -34.50
C GLN A 328 13.74 1.71 -35.15
N GLN A 329 13.61 2.05 -36.43
CA GLN A 329 12.35 1.88 -37.17
C GLN A 329 12.09 0.42 -37.60
N SER A 330 13.09 -0.46 -37.56
CA SER A 330 12.92 -1.86 -37.95
C SER A 330 12.45 -2.78 -36.82
N GLN A 331 12.63 -2.43 -35.54
CA GLN A 331 12.09 -3.22 -34.40
C GLN A 331 10.64 -2.89 -34.04
N LEU A 332 10.10 -1.75 -34.51
CA LEU A 332 8.69 -1.37 -34.38
C LEU A 332 7.72 -2.25 -35.23
N THR A 333 8.23 -3.28 -35.92
CA THR A 333 7.42 -4.16 -36.78
C THR A 333 6.92 -5.45 -36.11
N GLU A 334 7.30 -5.73 -34.86
CA GLU A 334 6.90 -7.00 -34.18
C GLU A 334 5.61 -6.92 -33.37
N LEU A 335 5.16 -5.73 -32.96
CA LEU A 335 3.94 -5.55 -32.17
C LEU A 335 2.86 -4.89 -33.03
N SER A 336 1.64 -5.43 -32.93
CA SER A 336 0.43 -4.86 -33.53
C SER A 336 -0.75 -5.01 -32.58
N VAL A 337 -1.83 -4.25 -32.81
CA VAL A 337 -3.13 -4.54 -32.16
C VAL A 337 -3.50 -6.00 -32.43
N GLY A 338 -3.95 -6.70 -31.40
CA GLY A 338 -4.20 -8.14 -31.39
C GLY A 338 -2.98 -9.00 -31.00
N THR A 339 -1.79 -8.41 -30.84
CA THR A 339 -0.61 -9.16 -30.40
C THR A 339 -0.80 -9.62 -28.96
N ARG A 340 -0.61 -10.92 -28.72
CA ARG A 340 -0.66 -11.50 -27.40
C ARG A 340 0.74 -11.52 -26.81
N LEU A 341 0.83 -11.11 -25.56
CA LEU A 341 2.08 -10.99 -24.84
C LEU A 341 1.92 -11.47 -23.41
N ARG A 342 3.01 -11.92 -22.82
CA ARG A 342 3.09 -12.27 -21.41
C ARG A 342 3.86 -11.19 -20.68
N HIS A 343 3.13 -10.44 -19.87
CA HIS A 343 3.67 -9.54 -18.88
C HIS A 343 4.08 -10.35 -17.64
N LYS A 344 5.22 -10.00 -17.01
CA LYS A 344 5.74 -10.72 -15.84
C LYS A 344 4.75 -10.74 -14.67
N VAL A 345 4.07 -9.61 -14.46
CA VAL A 345 3.11 -9.36 -13.37
C VAL A 345 1.68 -9.76 -13.79
N PHE A 346 1.08 -9.01 -14.71
CA PHE A 346 -0.32 -9.19 -15.13
C PHE A 346 -0.59 -10.44 -15.98
N GLY A 347 0.45 -11.24 -16.26
CA GLY A 347 0.32 -12.47 -17.01
C GLY A 347 0.02 -12.24 -18.49
N ALA A 348 -0.83 -13.09 -19.07
CA ALA A 348 -1.17 -13.00 -20.49
C ALA A 348 -2.10 -11.79 -20.75
N GLY A 349 -1.69 -10.93 -21.68
CA GLY A 349 -2.46 -9.80 -22.16
C GLY A 349 -2.46 -9.73 -23.68
N GLU A 350 -3.34 -8.89 -24.21
CA GLU A 350 -3.49 -8.63 -25.64
C GLU A 350 -3.47 -7.13 -25.88
N ILE A 351 -2.71 -6.68 -26.89
CA ILE A 351 -2.68 -5.28 -27.29
C ILE A 351 -4.04 -4.91 -27.90
N THR A 352 -4.81 -4.04 -27.25
CA THR A 352 -6.14 -3.60 -27.69
C THR A 352 -6.11 -2.28 -28.46
N ALA A 353 -5.10 -1.44 -28.22
CA ALA A 353 -4.85 -0.23 -28.99
C ALA A 353 -3.35 0.05 -29.01
N MET A 354 -2.84 0.69 -30.06
CA MET A 354 -1.41 0.98 -30.17
C MET A 354 -1.18 2.21 -31.05
N ASP A 355 -0.19 3.01 -30.68
CA ASP A 355 0.40 4.09 -31.47
C ASP A 355 1.92 3.88 -31.59
N SER A 356 2.67 4.84 -32.12
CA SER A 356 4.12 4.71 -32.32
C SER A 356 4.92 4.58 -31.02
N SER A 357 4.35 5.02 -29.91
CA SER A 357 5.05 5.19 -28.63
C SER A 357 4.43 4.30 -27.53
N PHE A 358 3.14 3.98 -27.60
CA PHE A 358 2.40 3.25 -26.56
C PHE A 358 1.51 2.13 -27.10
N ALA A 359 1.29 1.11 -26.27
CA ALA A 359 0.28 0.09 -26.48
C ALA A 359 -0.60 -0.06 -25.24
N ALA A 360 -1.92 -0.01 -25.43
CA ALA A 360 -2.89 -0.46 -24.44
C ALA A 360 -2.95 -1.99 -24.48
N VAL A 361 -2.73 -2.63 -23.34
CA VAL A 361 -2.76 -4.08 -23.16
C VAL A 361 -3.87 -4.42 -22.21
N ARG A 362 -4.79 -5.27 -22.66
CA ARG A 362 -5.86 -5.83 -21.82
C ARG A 362 -5.44 -7.19 -21.30
N PHE A 363 -5.51 -7.36 -19.98
CA PHE A 363 -5.17 -8.60 -19.30
C PHE A 363 -6.39 -9.46 -19.01
N LYS A 364 -6.17 -10.73 -18.65
CA LYS A 364 -7.22 -11.73 -18.42
C LYS A 364 -8.25 -11.34 -17.35
N ASP A 365 -7.85 -10.54 -16.38
CA ASP A 365 -8.71 -10.01 -15.32
C ASP A 365 -9.63 -8.87 -15.79
N GLY A 366 -9.50 -8.43 -17.04
CA GLY A 366 -10.24 -7.32 -17.63
C GLY A 366 -9.57 -5.97 -17.45
N THR A 367 -8.43 -5.91 -16.76
CA THR A 367 -7.67 -4.68 -16.56
C THR A 367 -6.98 -4.27 -17.84
N GLU A 368 -7.10 -3.00 -18.22
CA GLU A 368 -6.39 -2.40 -19.35
C GLU A 368 -5.30 -1.45 -18.85
N LYS A 369 -4.07 -1.61 -19.34
CA LYS A 369 -2.90 -0.80 -18.98
C LYS A 369 -2.25 -0.26 -20.24
N ARG A 370 -1.78 0.99 -20.23
CA ARG A 370 -0.94 1.54 -21.31
C ARG A 370 0.53 1.44 -20.93
N PHE A 371 1.33 0.85 -21.81
CA PHE A 371 2.78 0.76 -21.66
C PHE A 371 3.47 1.39 -22.86
N ALA A 372 4.69 1.88 -22.68
CA ALA A 372 5.53 2.28 -23.80
C ALA A 372 5.88 1.05 -24.67
N VAL A 373 5.80 1.18 -25.99
CA VAL A 373 6.10 0.08 -26.94
C VAL A 373 7.53 -0.45 -26.73
N SER A 374 8.49 0.45 -26.53
CA SER A 374 9.89 0.10 -26.24
C SER A 374 10.03 -0.75 -24.97
N TRP A 375 9.20 -0.49 -23.95
CA TRP A 375 9.20 -1.26 -22.72
C TRP A 375 8.59 -2.64 -22.91
N ILE A 376 7.47 -2.74 -23.66
CA ILE A 376 6.85 -4.02 -24.01
C ILE A 376 7.87 -4.92 -24.72
N LEU A 377 8.58 -4.38 -25.71
CA LEU A 377 9.62 -5.12 -26.44
C LEU A 377 10.74 -5.62 -25.51
N ALA A 378 11.09 -4.86 -24.47
CA ALA A 378 12.15 -5.20 -23.53
C ALA A 378 11.71 -6.17 -22.41
N ASN A 379 10.44 -6.13 -21.99
CA ASN A 379 10.01 -6.76 -20.73
C ASN A 379 8.86 -7.77 -20.88
N CYS A 380 8.15 -7.75 -22.00
CA CYS A 380 7.10 -8.70 -22.31
C CYS A 380 7.57 -9.71 -23.34
N LYS A 381 7.06 -10.94 -23.25
CA LYS A 381 7.36 -11.98 -24.24
C LYS A 381 6.14 -12.21 -25.13
N PRO A 382 6.26 -12.17 -26.46
CA PRO A 382 5.19 -12.62 -27.36
C PRO A 382 4.77 -14.05 -27.01
N ILE A 383 3.47 -14.37 -27.12
CA ILE A 383 2.91 -15.70 -26.84
C ILE A 383 1.93 -16.18 -27.90
#